data_AF-A0A3N0A8B8-F1
#
_entry.id   AF-A0A3N0A8B8-F1
#
_cell.length_a   1.000
_cell.length_b   1.000
_cell.length_c   1.000
_cell.angle_alpha   90.00
_cell.angle_beta   90.00
_cell.angle_gamma   90.00
#
_symmetry.space_group_name_H-M   'P 1'
#
loop_
_entity.id
_entity.type
_entity.pdbx_description
1 polymer ?
#
loop_
_entity_poly.entity_id
_entity_poly.type
_entity_poly.pdbx_seq_one_letter_code
_entity_poly.pdbx_strand_id
1 'polypeptide(L)'
;MNLRYLCLISLVVAIVPMYDAEAANPNLSVSAENDAFGNRFAGSMVVEVVVNDPRLSDVDSTKGEPDVTINGQQLRMTQTSGGSWHAYFAHAGAARAADATVGLAGEGLDFGVFCGRDTPEETFGVSFTDTEGFAVPSSSGLSGFADGTGQAGVCTGEPGGGNENNVVRNAKSLNKNSAVPTGQTGLNPAAWPLIQLYTFNSVTITYNGGSLQQVQLEYDEIPNISLSTDRETYPAGAEVFVTISDMQLNQDPTDEDSWTFGTDSVFYRAYDDRGSASAAGGPGLVNLLPHLSSIGFENNGRLEVDLGPVLELRTNSYQPDLTVTDGTDTFSEIVTFVETSRNSGVFDATDTKNKSIFGIIRDSQRGMAGYLTYDNKKTGILTGSTTATFSVDATLSVGDAGALRPGTRNPIILYDPDQNLNSDRRESLDVSNPASIIPTLKIGSPLTLAGSTGAEFYTDGGAATLARISTPDRHSERLFVDTSGLSGIYDGLAIDTGIGATQIASVLVDSSRPDSDGTSWLNYDIRSLAELGDSLADASIRLEFGAEFYTDGGAATLARISTPDRHSERL
;
A
#
# COMPACT_ATOMS: atom_id res chain seq x y z
N MET A 1 33.73 -14.52 13.57
CA MET A 1 33.80 -13.24 12.83
C MET A 1 32.62 -13.26 11.88
N ASN A 2 31.46 -12.85 12.41
CA ASN A 2 30.16 -13.29 11.92
C ASN A 2 29.51 -12.26 10.98
N LEU A 3 29.09 -12.80 9.85
CA LEU A 3 28.22 -12.23 8.83
C LEU A 3 26.96 -11.69 9.51
N ARG A 4 26.84 -10.36 9.58
CA ARG A 4 25.67 -9.67 10.13
C ARG A 4 24.57 -9.65 9.08
N TYR A 5 23.45 -10.25 9.46
CA TYR A 5 22.15 -10.17 8.81
C TYR A 5 21.78 -8.72 8.52
N LEU A 6 21.67 -8.40 7.23
CA LEU A 6 20.97 -7.24 6.72
C LEU A 6 19.49 -7.67 6.60
N CYS A 7 18.65 -7.27 7.55
CA CYS A 7 17.20 -7.39 7.38
C CYS A 7 16.77 -6.50 6.22
N LEU A 8 16.42 -7.11 5.09
CA LEU A 8 15.68 -6.43 4.01
C LEU A 8 14.32 -6.00 4.57
N ILE A 9 14.15 -4.68 4.73
CA ILE A 9 12.84 -4.07 4.84
C ILE A 9 12.20 -4.20 3.46
N SER A 10 11.23 -5.12 3.32
CA SER A 10 10.37 -5.24 2.14
C SER A 10 9.42 -4.04 2.12
N LEU A 11 9.94 -2.91 1.66
CA LEU A 11 9.14 -1.81 1.14
C LEU A 11 8.66 -2.28 -0.25
N VAL A 12 7.49 -2.91 -0.32
CA VAL A 12 6.77 -3.01 -1.60
C VAL A 12 6.18 -1.63 -1.85
N VAL A 13 7.03 -0.67 -2.20
CA VAL A 13 6.61 0.27 -3.24
C VAL A 13 6.41 -0.65 -4.44
N ALA A 14 5.22 -0.69 -5.00
CA ALA A 14 5.07 -1.08 -6.38
C ALA A 14 5.90 -0.07 -7.19
N ILE A 15 7.23 -0.28 -7.20
CA ILE A 15 8.08 0.20 -8.27
C ILE A 15 7.61 -0.71 -9.39
N VAL A 16 6.51 -0.31 -10.04
CA VAL A 16 6.38 -0.55 -11.46
C VAL A 16 7.74 -0.08 -11.95
N PRO A 17 8.62 -0.98 -12.45
CA PRO A 17 9.79 -0.48 -13.12
C PRO A 17 9.20 0.52 -14.12
N MET A 18 9.65 1.78 -14.06
CA MET A 18 9.72 2.50 -15.32
C MET A 18 10.56 1.55 -16.16
N TYR A 19 9.88 0.72 -16.95
CA TYR A 19 10.50 -0.01 -18.01
C TYR A 19 11.00 1.14 -18.86
N ASP A 20 12.27 1.48 -18.65
CA ASP A 20 13.12 2.06 -19.65
C ASP A 20 13.12 0.97 -20.72
N ALA A 21 12.04 0.95 -21.52
CA ALA A 21 12.01 0.26 -22.78
C ALA A 21 13.25 0.80 -23.48
N GLU A 22 14.27 -0.03 -23.60
CA GLU A 22 15.43 0.25 -24.43
C GLU A 22 14.85 0.74 -25.75
N ALA A 23 14.90 2.05 -26.01
CA ALA A 23 14.00 2.70 -26.96
C ALA A 23 14.14 2.01 -28.31
N ALA A 24 13.17 1.15 -28.66
CA ALA A 24 13.18 0.40 -29.90
C ALA A 24 13.18 1.37 -31.10
N ASN A 25 12.63 2.56 -30.87
CA ASN A 25 12.52 3.66 -31.81
C ASN A 25 13.04 4.97 -31.16
N PRO A 26 14.05 5.66 -31.73
CA PRO A 26 14.62 6.87 -31.13
C PRO A 26 13.72 8.11 -31.13
N ASN A 27 12.76 8.20 -32.06
CA ASN A 27 11.92 9.39 -32.26
C ASN A 27 10.42 9.08 -32.28
N LEU A 28 10.01 7.82 -32.45
CA LEU A 28 8.60 7.39 -32.50
C LEU A 28 8.20 6.82 -31.14
N SER A 29 7.09 7.31 -30.59
CA SER A 29 6.45 6.76 -29.40
C SER A 29 4.96 6.59 -29.66
N VAL A 30 4.39 5.49 -29.20
CA VAL A 30 2.97 5.16 -29.36
C VAL A 30 2.38 4.79 -28.00
N SER A 31 1.25 5.38 -27.63
CA SER A 31 0.70 5.24 -26.27
C SER A 31 0.29 3.80 -25.93
N ALA A 32 -0.11 3.01 -26.92
CA ALA A 32 -0.47 1.59 -26.75
C ALA A 32 0.73 0.61 -26.86
N GLU A 33 1.96 1.10 -27.05
CA GLU A 33 3.18 0.28 -26.96
C GLU A 33 3.49 0.02 -25.48
N ASN A 34 2.90 -1.05 -24.95
CA ASN A 34 3.08 -1.47 -23.57
C ASN A 34 3.19 -3.00 -23.46
N ASP A 35 4.40 -3.49 -23.19
CA ASP A 35 4.70 -4.92 -23.05
C ASP A 35 3.93 -5.60 -21.91
N ALA A 36 3.57 -4.87 -20.85
CA ALA A 36 2.79 -5.43 -19.73
C ALA A 36 1.41 -5.94 -20.19
N PHE A 37 0.87 -5.33 -21.23
CA PHE A 37 -0.39 -5.69 -21.88
C PHE A 37 -0.17 -6.28 -23.28
N GLY A 38 1.04 -6.77 -23.57
CA GLY A 38 1.37 -7.46 -24.81
C GLY A 38 1.32 -6.58 -26.06
N ASN A 39 1.53 -5.27 -25.95
CA ASN A 39 1.39 -4.30 -27.04
C ASN A 39 0.01 -4.39 -27.72
N ARG A 40 -1.04 -4.55 -26.91
CA ARG A 40 -2.42 -4.64 -27.35
C ARG A 40 -3.24 -3.44 -26.93
N PHE A 41 -4.24 -3.14 -27.75
CA PHE A 41 -5.30 -2.19 -27.46
C PHE A 41 -6.62 -2.75 -28.01
N ALA A 42 -7.75 -2.30 -27.48
CA ALA A 42 -9.05 -2.90 -27.78
C ALA A 42 -10.17 -1.85 -27.77
N GLY A 43 -11.31 -2.20 -28.35
CA GLY A 43 -12.51 -1.39 -28.27
C GLY A 43 -12.32 0.03 -28.80
N SER A 44 -12.88 1.00 -28.07
CA SER A 44 -12.88 2.43 -28.43
C SER A 44 -11.63 3.21 -28.01
N MET A 45 -10.58 2.56 -27.48
CA MET A 45 -9.38 3.26 -27.03
C MET A 45 -8.82 4.20 -28.11
N VAL A 46 -8.45 5.41 -27.72
CA VAL A 46 -7.71 6.33 -28.57
C VAL A 46 -6.21 6.08 -28.40
N VAL A 47 -5.48 5.98 -29.51
CA VAL A 47 -4.02 5.81 -29.49
C VAL A 47 -3.35 7.12 -29.90
N GLU A 48 -2.43 7.61 -29.07
CA GLU A 48 -1.56 8.74 -29.40
C GLU A 48 -0.29 8.24 -30.09
N VAL A 49 0.08 8.90 -31.18
CA VAL A 49 1.35 8.72 -31.87
C VAL A 49 2.14 10.02 -31.77
N VAL A 50 3.35 9.94 -31.23
CA VAL A 50 4.25 11.07 -31.05
C VAL A 50 5.52 10.85 -31.86
N VAL A 51 5.88 11.86 -32.67
CA VAL A 51 7.19 11.96 -33.30
C VAL A 51 7.95 13.11 -32.67
N ASN A 52 9.00 12.76 -31.91
CA ASN A 52 9.93 13.70 -31.30
C ASN A 52 11.28 13.65 -32.04
N ASP A 53 11.30 14.20 -33.25
CA ASP A 53 12.50 14.24 -34.09
C ASP A 53 13.17 15.62 -34.04
N PRO A 54 14.42 15.74 -33.55
CA PRO A 54 15.12 17.02 -33.45
C PRO A 54 15.29 17.77 -34.78
N ARG A 55 15.17 17.09 -35.93
CA ARG A 55 15.25 17.73 -37.25
C ARG A 55 13.95 18.46 -37.62
N LEU A 56 12.84 18.04 -37.02
CA LEU A 56 11.49 18.53 -37.26
C LEU A 56 10.93 19.33 -36.07
N SER A 57 11.77 19.66 -35.07
CA SER A 57 11.32 20.27 -33.81
C SER A 57 11.23 21.79 -33.82
N ASP A 58 11.86 22.49 -34.76
CA ASP A 58 11.78 23.95 -34.79
C ASP A 58 10.34 24.41 -35.06
N VAL A 59 9.87 25.38 -34.28
CA VAL A 59 8.48 25.86 -34.29
C VAL A 59 8.29 27.17 -35.05
N ASP A 60 9.38 27.84 -35.43
CA ASP A 60 9.38 29.15 -36.07
C ASP A 60 9.93 29.13 -37.50
N SER A 61 10.33 27.96 -37.99
CA SER A 61 10.77 27.72 -39.35
C SER A 61 9.95 26.61 -39.99
N THR A 62 9.72 26.70 -41.30
CA THR A 62 8.93 25.72 -42.04
C THR A 62 9.55 24.33 -41.95
N LYS A 63 8.76 23.36 -41.50
CA LYS A 63 9.11 21.93 -41.47
C LYS A 63 8.09 21.14 -42.28
N GLY A 64 8.56 20.06 -42.90
CA GLY A 64 7.67 19.09 -43.52
C GLY A 64 6.98 18.24 -42.45
N GLU A 65 5.73 17.85 -42.71
CA GLU A 65 5.02 16.86 -41.91
C GLU A 65 5.81 15.53 -41.88
N PRO A 66 6.00 14.91 -40.69
CA PRO A 66 6.60 13.59 -40.59
C PRO A 66 5.81 12.55 -41.38
N ASP A 67 6.49 11.73 -42.18
CA ASP A 67 5.87 10.61 -42.89
C ASP A 67 5.59 9.46 -41.90
N VAL A 68 4.36 9.45 -41.39
CA VAL A 68 3.84 8.42 -40.48
C VAL A 68 2.66 7.70 -41.12
N THR A 69 2.64 6.37 -41.05
CA THR A 69 1.55 5.55 -41.61
C THR A 69 1.00 4.54 -40.62
N ILE A 70 -0.30 4.22 -40.75
CA ILE A 70 -0.98 3.08 -40.13
C ILE A 70 -1.24 2.06 -41.24
N ASN A 71 -0.61 0.89 -41.18
CA ASN A 71 -0.74 -0.16 -42.21
C ASN A 71 -0.52 0.36 -43.66
N GLY A 72 0.34 1.36 -43.82
CA GLY A 72 0.64 2.00 -45.11
C GLY A 72 -0.31 3.12 -45.53
N GLN A 73 -1.36 3.42 -44.77
CA GLN A 73 -2.22 4.60 -44.96
C GLN A 73 -1.66 5.79 -44.18
N GLN A 74 -1.73 6.99 -44.75
CA GLN A 74 -1.16 8.19 -44.12
C GLN A 74 -1.87 8.57 -42.83
N LEU A 75 -1.12 8.66 -41.72
CA LEU A 75 -1.57 9.30 -40.49
C LEU A 75 -1.15 10.77 -40.54
N ARG A 76 -2.11 11.69 -40.50
CA ARG A 76 -1.82 13.13 -40.45
C ARG A 76 -1.26 13.51 -39.08
N MET A 77 -0.12 14.18 -39.08
CA MET A 77 0.60 14.61 -37.89
C MET A 77 0.50 16.13 -37.74
N THR A 78 0.37 16.62 -36.51
CA THR A 78 0.30 18.06 -36.23
C THR A 78 1.37 18.50 -35.24
N GLN A 79 2.12 19.56 -35.57
CA GLN A 79 3.17 20.07 -34.67
C GLN A 79 2.58 20.86 -33.51
N THR A 80 3.05 20.56 -32.30
CA THR A 80 2.68 21.28 -31.08
C THR A 80 3.63 22.44 -30.81
N SER A 81 3.27 23.32 -29.89
CA SER A 81 4.12 24.45 -29.47
C SER A 81 5.44 24.01 -28.80
N GLY A 82 5.53 22.74 -28.39
CA GLY A 82 6.76 22.13 -27.85
C GLY A 82 7.71 21.59 -28.91
N GLY A 83 7.33 21.60 -30.19
CA GLY A 83 8.14 21.10 -31.30
C GLY A 83 7.93 19.62 -31.65
N SER A 84 7.31 18.84 -30.76
CA SER A 84 6.89 17.46 -31.06
C SER A 84 5.67 17.43 -31.98
N TRP A 85 5.54 16.36 -32.75
CA TRP A 85 4.42 16.11 -33.65
C TRP A 85 3.51 15.04 -33.07
N HIS A 86 2.20 15.29 -33.08
CA HIS A 86 1.20 14.42 -32.47
C HIS A 86 0.10 14.05 -33.47
N ALA A 87 -0.43 12.85 -33.33
CA ALA A 87 -1.65 12.40 -33.98
C ALA A 87 -2.41 11.45 -33.05
N TYR A 88 -3.73 11.39 -33.23
CA TYR A 88 -4.60 10.45 -32.54
C TYR A 88 -5.32 9.58 -33.56
N PHE A 89 -5.45 8.29 -33.27
CA PHE A 89 -6.27 7.39 -34.07
C PHE A 89 -7.08 6.43 -33.21
N ALA A 90 -8.18 5.92 -33.77
CA ALA A 90 -9.03 4.94 -33.10
C ALA A 90 -9.67 3.99 -34.12
N HIS A 91 -10.20 2.86 -33.63
CA HIS A 91 -10.95 1.93 -34.47
C HIS A 91 -12.34 2.52 -34.81
N ALA A 92 -12.64 2.67 -36.10
CA ALA A 92 -13.78 3.44 -36.59
C ALA A 92 -15.14 2.96 -36.05
N GLY A 93 -15.36 1.65 -36.03
CA GLY A 93 -16.62 1.07 -35.56
C GLY A 93 -16.81 1.21 -34.05
N ALA A 94 -15.73 1.00 -33.28
CA ALA A 94 -15.79 1.03 -31.82
C ALA A 94 -15.89 2.46 -31.30
N ALA A 95 -15.17 3.42 -31.91
CA ALA A 95 -15.30 4.84 -31.60
C ALA A 95 -16.73 5.34 -31.79
N ARG A 96 -17.36 5.03 -32.94
CA ARG A 96 -18.76 5.41 -33.20
C ARG A 96 -19.76 4.72 -32.25
N ALA A 97 -19.48 3.48 -31.85
CA ALA A 97 -20.32 2.76 -30.90
C ALA A 97 -20.24 3.37 -29.50
N ALA A 98 -19.06 3.78 -29.07
CA ALA A 98 -18.85 4.46 -27.80
C ALA A 98 -19.50 5.85 -27.78
N ASP A 99 -19.26 6.64 -28.82
CA ASP A 99 -19.86 7.96 -28.99
C ASP A 99 -21.39 7.91 -29.06
N ALA A 100 -21.97 6.86 -29.64
CA ALA A 100 -23.43 6.67 -29.66
C ALA A 100 -24.08 6.45 -28.29
N THR A 101 -23.27 6.23 -27.24
CA THR A 101 -23.76 6.17 -25.85
C THR A 101 -23.88 7.55 -25.21
N VAL A 102 -23.32 8.60 -25.80
CA VAL A 102 -23.25 9.93 -25.19
C VAL A 102 -24.65 10.51 -24.97
N GLY A 103 -24.94 10.90 -23.72
CA GLY A 103 -26.20 11.53 -23.34
C GLY A 103 -26.14 13.07 -23.30
N LEU A 104 -24.93 13.62 -23.19
CA LEU A 104 -24.66 15.06 -23.19
C LEU A 104 -23.27 15.34 -23.78
N ALA A 105 -23.19 16.30 -24.70
CA ALA A 105 -21.92 16.68 -25.33
C ALA A 105 -20.88 17.12 -24.30
N GLY A 106 -19.65 16.63 -24.41
CA GLY A 106 -18.56 16.85 -23.45
C GLY A 106 -18.47 15.82 -22.32
N GLU A 107 -19.37 14.84 -22.24
CA GLU A 107 -19.46 13.89 -21.14
C GLU A 107 -19.55 12.44 -21.63
N GLY A 108 -19.13 11.47 -20.79
CA GLY A 108 -19.08 10.06 -21.20
C GLY A 108 -18.01 9.81 -22.27
N LEU A 109 -18.20 8.79 -23.11
CA LEU A 109 -17.23 8.41 -24.15
C LEU A 109 -17.43 9.26 -25.43
N ASP A 110 -17.37 10.58 -25.29
CA ASP A 110 -17.62 11.55 -26.36
C ASP A 110 -16.36 11.82 -27.19
N PHE A 111 -16.43 11.55 -28.49
CA PHE A 111 -15.37 11.79 -29.47
C PHE A 111 -15.50 13.17 -30.15
N GLY A 112 -16.60 13.87 -29.90
CA GLY A 112 -17.05 15.08 -30.58
C GLY A 112 -18.03 14.72 -31.69
N VAL A 113 -17.75 15.13 -32.92
CA VAL A 113 -18.55 14.73 -34.08
C VAL A 113 -17.71 14.14 -35.20
N PHE A 114 -18.30 13.22 -35.96
CA PHE A 114 -17.63 12.50 -37.03
C PHE A 114 -17.88 13.15 -38.39
N CYS A 115 -16.79 13.31 -39.15
CA CYS A 115 -16.77 13.74 -40.53
C CYS A 115 -16.29 12.61 -41.45
N GLY A 116 -16.84 12.57 -42.67
CA GLY A 116 -16.43 11.62 -43.70
C GLY A 116 -15.07 11.97 -44.30
N ARG A 117 -14.31 10.95 -44.73
CA ARG A 117 -12.98 11.09 -45.34
C ARG A 117 -12.95 11.96 -46.60
N ASP A 118 -14.08 12.07 -47.30
CA ASP A 118 -14.25 12.87 -48.52
C ASP A 118 -14.52 14.36 -48.22
N THR A 119 -14.38 14.78 -46.95
CA THR A 119 -14.42 16.19 -46.56
C THR A 119 -13.31 16.97 -47.27
N PRO A 120 -13.64 18.07 -47.98
CA PRO A 120 -12.65 18.84 -48.73
C PRO A 120 -11.57 19.43 -47.81
N GLU A 121 -10.32 19.44 -48.30
CA GLU A 121 -9.15 19.95 -47.58
C GLU A 121 -9.37 21.38 -47.07
N GLU A 122 -10.05 22.23 -47.83
CA GLU A 122 -10.33 23.62 -47.45
C GLU A 122 -11.18 23.75 -46.17
N THR A 123 -11.92 22.71 -45.76
CA THR A 123 -12.77 22.74 -44.55
C THR A 123 -11.93 22.73 -43.28
N PHE A 124 -10.84 21.96 -43.28
CA PHE A 124 -10.01 21.74 -42.10
C PHE A 124 -8.52 22.11 -42.30
N GLY A 125 -8.15 22.54 -43.51
CA GLY A 125 -6.78 22.85 -43.90
C GLY A 125 -5.92 21.63 -44.28
N VAL A 126 -6.44 20.41 -44.11
CA VAL A 126 -5.75 19.15 -44.41
C VAL A 126 -6.72 18.10 -44.95
N SER A 127 -6.24 17.20 -45.81
CA SER A 127 -7.01 16.06 -46.33
C SER A 127 -6.86 14.81 -45.45
N PHE A 128 -7.96 14.08 -45.30
CA PHE A 128 -8.06 12.80 -44.56
C PHE A 128 -8.55 11.65 -45.46
N THR A 129 -8.29 11.71 -46.77
CA THR A 129 -8.78 10.73 -47.75
C THR A 129 -8.26 9.31 -47.53
N ASP A 130 -7.14 9.14 -46.81
CA ASP A 130 -6.56 7.84 -46.46
C ASP A 130 -7.20 7.18 -45.21
N THR A 131 -8.19 7.81 -44.58
CA THR A 131 -8.89 7.29 -43.39
C THR A 131 -10.29 6.73 -43.72
N GLU A 132 -11.00 6.22 -42.71
CA GLU A 132 -12.44 5.87 -42.79
C GLU A 132 -13.36 6.99 -42.23
N GLY A 133 -12.80 8.20 -42.13
CA GLY A 133 -13.38 9.35 -41.47
C GLY A 133 -12.51 9.85 -40.31
N PHE A 134 -12.99 10.86 -39.61
CA PHE A 134 -12.28 11.45 -38.48
C PHE A 134 -13.28 12.10 -37.52
N ALA A 135 -12.91 12.20 -36.25
CA ALA A 135 -13.67 12.94 -35.24
C ALA A 135 -13.02 14.32 -35.00
N VAL A 136 -13.86 15.33 -34.86
CA VAL A 136 -13.48 16.71 -34.49
C VAL A 136 -14.17 17.09 -33.19
N PRO A 137 -13.59 17.98 -32.38
CA PRO A 137 -14.01 18.17 -31.01
C PRO A 137 -15.31 18.99 -30.87
N SER A 138 -15.88 19.53 -31.95
CA SER A 138 -17.15 20.22 -31.88
C SER A 138 -17.93 20.22 -33.18
N SER A 139 -19.25 20.26 -33.05
CA SER A 139 -20.21 20.42 -34.15
C SER A 139 -20.42 21.87 -34.59
N SER A 140 -19.97 22.85 -33.79
CA SER A 140 -20.33 24.26 -34.01
C SER A 140 -19.77 24.78 -35.33
N GLY A 141 -20.65 25.34 -36.16
CA GLY A 141 -20.31 25.87 -37.48
C GLY A 141 -20.14 24.81 -38.58
N LEU A 142 -20.26 23.52 -38.23
CA LEU A 142 -20.19 22.40 -39.16
C LEU A 142 -21.59 21.91 -39.57
N SER A 143 -21.65 21.22 -40.71
CA SER A 143 -22.82 20.50 -41.21
C SER A 143 -22.39 19.27 -41.99
N GLY A 144 -23.23 18.24 -42.06
CA GLY A 144 -22.91 16.97 -42.72
C GLY A 144 -22.14 15.98 -41.85
N PHE A 145 -21.90 16.32 -40.58
CA PHE A 145 -21.34 15.42 -39.59
C PHE A 145 -22.36 14.38 -39.11
N ALA A 146 -21.86 13.33 -38.48
CA ALA A 146 -22.62 12.43 -37.64
C ALA A 146 -22.18 12.55 -36.17
N ASP A 147 -23.07 12.18 -35.28
CA ASP A 147 -22.87 12.12 -33.83
C ASP A 147 -23.34 10.70 -33.43
N GLY A 148 -22.42 9.88 -32.93
CA GLY A 148 -22.58 8.45 -32.71
C GLY A 148 -22.53 7.56 -33.95
N THR A 149 -23.45 6.58 -34.04
CA THR A 149 -23.45 5.53 -35.08
C THR A 149 -23.97 5.98 -36.45
N GLY A 150 -24.33 7.25 -36.61
CA GLY A 150 -24.75 7.80 -37.90
C GLY A 150 -23.64 7.68 -38.95
N GLN A 151 -24.03 7.54 -40.23
CA GLN A 151 -23.05 7.63 -41.31
C GLN A 151 -22.60 9.09 -41.46
N ALA A 152 -21.36 9.37 -41.09
CA ALA A 152 -20.74 10.67 -41.31
C ALA A 152 -20.67 10.99 -42.81
N GLY A 153 -21.22 12.14 -43.19
CA GLY A 153 -21.14 12.66 -44.55
C GLY A 153 -19.93 13.57 -44.74
N VAL A 154 -19.88 14.21 -45.89
CA VAL A 154 -18.91 15.28 -46.17
C VAL A 154 -19.22 16.46 -45.26
N CYS A 155 -18.27 16.80 -44.37
CA CYS A 155 -18.42 17.98 -43.53
C CYS A 155 -18.23 19.24 -44.36
N THR A 156 -19.01 20.27 -44.04
CA THR A 156 -18.96 21.59 -44.66
C THR A 156 -19.11 22.67 -43.60
N GLY A 157 -18.68 23.89 -43.91
CA GLY A 157 -18.72 25.01 -42.97
C GLY A 157 -17.35 25.31 -42.37
N GLU A 158 -17.34 26.13 -41.32
CA GLU A 158 -16.12 26.55 -40.61
C GLU A 158 -16.22 26.06 -39.17
N PRO A 159 -15.34 25.14 -38.74
CA PRO A 159 -15.39 24.62 -37.37
C PRO A 159 -15.13 25.72 -36.34
N GLY A 160 -15.89 25.68 -35.26
CA GLY A 160 -15.74 26.56 -34.10
C GLY A 160 -16.22 25.84 -32.83
N GLY A 161 -16.49 26.61 -31.76
CA GLY A 161 -16.99 26.05 -30.50
C GLY A 161 -15.90 25.71 -29.48
N GLY A 162 -16.33 25.18 -28.34
CA GLY A 162 -15.46 24.63 -27.30
C GLY A 162 -15.10 23.17 -27.59
N ASN A 163 -14.16 22.60 -26.83
CA ASN A 163 -13.84 21.19 -26.95
C ASN A 163 -14.91 20.35 -26.25
N GLU A 164 -15.72 19.62 -27.02
CA GLU A 164 -16.73 18.65 -26.58
C GLU A 164 -16.16 17.21 -26.56
N ASN A 165 -14.94 16.99 -27.06
CA ASN A 165 -14.28 15.68 -26.96
C ASN A 165 -13.85 15.38 -25.52
N ASN A 166 -14.23 14.22 -25.02
CA ASN A 166 -13.97 13.73 -23.65
C ASN A 166 -13.08 12.45 -23.61
N VAL A 167 -12.49 12.08 -24.75
CA VAL A 167 -11.52 10.96 -24.89
C VAL A 167 -10.13 11.41 -25.36
N VAL A 168 -9.92 12.72 -25.55
CA VAL A 168 -8.64 13.39 -25.73
C VAL A 168 -8.72 14.77 -25.05
N ARG A 169 -8.78 14.79 -23.71
CA ARG A 169 -9.07 16.00 -22.93
C ARG A 169 -7.88 16.96 -22.83
N ASN A 170 -6.67 16.43 -22.81
CA ASN A 170 -5.45 17.18 -22.48
C ASN A 170 -4.41 17.08 -23.60
N ALA A 171 -4.89 17.22 -24.85
CA ALA A 171 -4.07 17.35 -26.03
C ALA A 171 -3.09 18.53 -25.93
N LYS A 172 -1.89 18.35 -26.47
CA LYS A 172 -0.87 19.40 -26.46
C LYS A 172 -1.28 20.59 -27.33
N SER A 173 -0.94 21.79 -26.88
CA SER A 173 -1.22 23.03 -27.60
C SER A 173 -0.57 23.07 -28.98
N LEU A 174 -1.32 23.46 -30.00
CA LEU A 174 -0.81 23.62 -31.37
C LEU A 174 0.31 24.66 -31.47
N ASN A 175 1.26 24.41 -32.38
CA ASN A 175 2.15 25.47 -32.84
C ASN A 175 1.33 26.53 -33.61
N LYS A 176 1.28 27.76 -33.09
CA LYS A 176 0.57 28.91 -33.68
C LYS A 176 1.53 30.06 -34.02
N ASN A 177 2.82 29.77 -34.18
CA ASN A 177 3.80 30.79 -34.57
C ASN A 177 3.41 31.40 -35.92
N SER A 178 3.36 32.73 -36.01
CA SER A 178 2.92 33.42 -37.22
C SER A 178 3.85 33.29 -38.43
N ALA A 179 5.07 32.77 -38.23
CA ALA A 179 6.03 32.50 -39.30
C ALA A 179 5.71 31.22 -40.09
N VAL A 180 4.86 30.34 -39.57
CA VAL A 180 4.50 29.04 -40.18
C VAL A 180 2.97 28.83 -40.13
N PRO A 181 2.41 27.96 -40.97
CA PRO A 181 1.02 27.54 -40.82
C PRO A 181 0.77 26.91 -39.45
N THR A 182 -0.46 27.02 -38.91
CA THR A 182 -0.85 26.35 -37.66
C THR A 182 -0.51 24.87 -37.73
N GLY A 183 0.18 24.36 -36.72
CA GLY A 183 0.58 22.97 -36.65
C GLY A 183 1.54 22.53 -37.77
N GLN A 184 2.15 23.47 -38.49
CA GLN A 184 2.95 23.31 -39.72
C GLN A 184 2.20 22.77 -40.94
N THR A 185 0.99 22.23 -40.75
CA THR A 185 0.15 21.68 -41.83
C THR A 185 -0.92 22.66 -42.30
N GLY A 186 -1.24 23.69 -41.51
CA GLY A 186 -2.35 24.60 -41.78
C GLY A 186 -3.69 24.10 -41.23
N LEU A 187 -3.68 23.07 -40.38
CA LEU A 187 -4.86 22.56 -39.69
C LEU A 187 -5.66 23.70 -39.04
N ASN A 188 -6.98 23.71 -39.25
CA ASN A 188 -7.88 24.63 -38.58
C ASN A 188 -7.78 24.40 -37.06
N PRO A 189 -7.42 25.42 -36.25
CA PRO A 189 -7.23 25.24 -34.82
C PRO A 189 -8.45 24.70 -34.07
N ALA A 190 -9.67 24.93 -34.58
CA ALA A 190 -10.92 24.45 -33.96
C ALA A 190 -11.17 22.96 -34.20
N ALA A 191 -10.43 22.33 -35.11
CA ALA A 191 -10.49 20.89 -35.33
C ALA A 191 -9.61 20.09 -34.36
N TRP A 192 -8.75 20.75 -33.55
CA TRP A 192 -7.83 20.08 -32.65
C TRP A 192 -8.39 19.99 -31.22
N PRO A 193 -8.33 18.82 -30.55
CA PRO A 193 -7.75 17.56 -31.04
C PRO A 193 -8.64 16.83 -32.06
N LEU A 194 -8.00 16.22 -33.07
CA LEU A 194 -8.66 15.43 -34.10
C LEU A 194 -8.24 13.97 -33.99
N ILE A 195 -9.20 13.05 -34.09
CA ILE A 195 -8.98 11.60 -34.03
C ILE A 195 -9.24 11.01 -35.42
N GLN A 196 -8.24 10.40 -36.02
CA GLN A 196 -8.35 9.74 -37.33
C GLN A 196 -8.88 8.32 -37.18
N LEU A 197 -9.90 7.95 -37.96
CA LEU A 197 -10.54 6.66 -37.83
C LEU A 197 -10.03 5.69 -38.88
N TYR A 198 -9.69 4.47 -38.45
CA TYR A 198 -9.29 3.40 -39.34
C TYR A 198 -10.03 2.11 -38.98
N THR A 199 -10.14 1.19 -39.93
CA THR A 199 -10.59 -0.18 -39.67
C THR A 199 -9.42 -1.12 -39.86
N PHE A 200 -9.11 -1.93 -38.84
CA PHE A 200 -7.94 -2.80 -38.82
C PHE A 200 -8.18 -3.99 -37.89
N ASN A 201 -7.43 -5.07 -38.09
CA ASN A 201 -7.36 -6.19 -37.13
C ASN A 201 -6.09 -6.10 -36.25
N SER A 202 -5.06 -5.44 -36.76
CA SER A 202 -3.80 -5.13 -36.07
C SER A 202 -3.19 -3.95 -36.81
N VAL A 203 -2.31 -3.21 -36.15
CA VAL A 203 -1.72 -1.99 -36.73
C VAL A 203 -0.20 -2.06 -36.69
N THR A 204 0.41 -1.68 -37.81
CA THR A 204 1.82 -1.33 -37.89
C THR A 204 1.91 0.17 -38.09
N ILE A 205 2.41 0.87 -37.07
CA ILE A 205 2.73 2.30 -37.12
C ILE A 205 4.16 2.42 -37.63
N THR A 206 4.36 3.19 -38.70
CA THR A 206 5.68 3.35 -39.32
C THR A 206 6.02 4.83 -39.42
N TYR A 207 7.22 5.22 -38.99
CA TYR A 207 7.80 6.55 -39.21
C TYR A 207 9.04 6.48 -40.11
N ASN A 208 9.00 7.20 -41.24
CA ASN A 208 10.08 7.25 -42.25
C ASN A 208 10.97 8.48 -42.10
N GLY A 209 11.52 8.71 -40.90
CA GLY A 209 12.32 9.89 -40.60
C GLY A 209 13.72 9.92 -41.19
N GLY A 210 14.28 8.81 -41.64
CA GLY A 210 15.66 8.71 -42.13
C GLY A 210 16.23 7.32 -41.91
N SER A 211 15.98 6.75 -40.73
CA SER A 211 15.91 5.32 -40.50
C SER A 211 14.45 4.94 -40.26
N LEU A 212 14.06 3.77 -40.74
CA LEU A 212 12.73 3.20 -40.50
C LEU A 212 12.55 2.96 -39.00
N GLN A 213 11.45 3.45 -38.44
CA GLN A 213 11.01 3.20 -37.06
C GLN A 213 9.60 2.62 -37.10
N GLN A 214 9.35 1.55 -36.35
CA GLN A 214 8.09 0.83 -36.40
C GLN A 214 7.64 0.36 -35.03
N VAL A 215 6.33 0.44 -34.80
CA VAL A 215 5.64 -0.15 -33.66
C VAL A 215 4.54 -1.05 -34.21
N GLN A 216 4.46 -2.28 -33.71
CA GLN A 216 3.40 -3.22 -34.06
C GLN A 216 2.49 -3.40 -32.85
N LEU A 217 1.19 -3.21 -33.06
CA LEU A 217 0.18 -3.43 -32.03
C LEU A 217 -0.88 -4.41 -32.54
N GLU A 218 -1.38 -5.25 -31.66
CA GLU A 218 -2.54 -6.11 -31.94
C GLU A 218 -3.83 -5.42 -31.47
N TYR A 219 -4.88 -5.45 -32.30
CA TYR A 219 -6.21 -4.98 -31.91
C TYR A 219 -7.08 -6.19 -31.55
N ASP A 220 -7.07 -6.56 -30.27
CA ASP A 220 -7.62 -7.82 -29.76
C ASP A 220 -7.83 -7.75 -28.24
N GLU A 221 -8.36 -8.81 -27.63
CA GLU A 221 -8.49 -8.97 -26.18
C GLU A 221 -7.17 -8.63 -25.44
N ILE A 222 -7.27 -7.85 -24.36
CA ILE A 222 -6.11 -7.43 -23.56
C ILE A 222 -5.65 -8.60 -22.65
N PRO A 223 -4.38 -9.03 -22.73
CA PRO A 223 -3.85 -10.04 -21.83
C PRO A 223 -3.54 -9.45 -20.45
N ASN A 224 -3.28 -10.33 -19.47
CA ASN A 224 -2.83 -9.96 -18.13
C ASN A 224 -3.76 -9.04 -17.34
N ILE A 225 -5.05 -8.98 -17.71
CA ILE A 225 -6.07 -8.29 -16.90
C ILE A 225 -6.13 -8.92 -15.50
N SER A 226 -6.06 -8.07 -14.48
CA SER A 226 -6.06 -8.52 -13.09
C SER A 226 -6.69 -7.50 -12.14
N LEU A 227 -7.20 -8.03 -11.02
CA LEU A 227 -7.60 -7.26 -9.84
C LEU A 227 -6.79 -7.81 -8.66
N SER A 228 -6.07 -6.93 -7.98
CA SER A 228 -5.23 -7.27 -6.82
C SER A 228 -5.61 -6.49 -5.58
N THR A 229 -5.31 -7.07 -4.42
CA THR A 229 -5.49 -6.45 -3.11
C THR A 229 -4.15 -6.36 -2.38
N ASP A 230 -4.01 -5.41 -1.46
CA ASP A 230 -2.75 -5.17 -0.75
C ASP A 230 -2.34 -6.26 0.26
N ARG A 231 -3.30 -7.10 0.70
CA ARG A 231 -3.08 -8.12 1.73
C ARG A 231 -3.88 -9.39 1.43
N GLU A 232 -3.40 -10.51 1.97
CA GLU A 232 -4.12 -11.78 1.97
C GLU A 232 -5.18 -11.86 3.10
N THR A 233 -4.91 -11.21 4.24
CA THR A 233 -5.81 -11.18 5.40
C THR A 233 -5.84 -9.80 6.01
N TYR A 234 -7.03 -9.34 6.41
CA TYR A 234 -7.24 -8.00 6.92
C TYR A 234 -7.70 -7.99 8.38
N PRO A 235 -7.05 -7.19 9.27
CA PRO A 235 -7.57 -6.97 10.61
C PRO A 235 -8.87 -6.17 10.54
N ALA A 236 -9.71 -6.32 11.57
CA ALA A 236 -10.97 -5.61 11.64
C ALA A 236 -10.75 -4.09 11.66
N GLY A 237 -11.52 -3.34 10.87
CA GLY A 237 -11.35 -1.89 10.73
C GLY A 237 -10.29 -1.45 9.72
N ALA A 238 -9.55 -2.38 9.10
CA ALA A 238 -8.56 -2.05 8.09
C ALA A 238 -9.16 -1.38 6.84
N GLU A 239 -8.33 -0.61 6.14
CA GLU A 239 -8.57 -0.23 4.75
C GLU A 239 -8.16 -1.38 3.83
N VAL A 240 -8.85 -1.51 2.70
CA VAL A 240 -8.58 -2.52 1.67
C VAL A 240 -8.20 -1.79 0.40
N PHE A 241 -6.95 -1.87 -0.01
CA PHE A 241 -6.48 -1.21 -1.22
C PHE A 241 -6.68 -2.17 -2.38
N VAL A 242 -7.42 -1.71 -3.39
CA VAL A 242 -7.79 -2.50 -4.57
C VAL A 242 -7.27 -1.79 -5.81
N THR A 243 -6.56 -2.55 -6.63
CA THR A 243 -5.98 -2.10 -7.90
C THR A 243 -6.51 -2.98 -9.03
N ILE A 244 -6.93 -2.35 -10.13
CA ILE A 244 -7.26 -3.00 -11.39
C ILE A 244 -6.15 -2.70 -12.40
N SER A 245 -5.59 -3.72 -13.03
CA SER A 245 -4.73 -3.56 -14.21
C SER A 245 -5.51 -4.03 -15.43
N ASP A 246 -5.98 -3.06 -16.22
CA ASP A 246 -6.70 -3.27 -17.47
C ASP A 246 -6.46 -2.06 -18.38
N MET A 247 -5.62 -2.24 -19.39
CA MET A 247 -5.31 -1.21 -20.38
C MET A 247 -6.54 -0.81 -21.22
N GLN A 248 -7.57 -1.65 -21.33
CA GLN A 248 -8.78 -1.28 -22.06
C GLN A 248 -9.58 -0.18 -21.36
N LEU A 249 -9.43 -0.02 -20.05
CA LEU A 249 -10.06 1.10 -19.34
C LEU A 249 -9.40 2.46 -19.66
N ASN A 250 -8.19 2.47 -20.23
CA ASN A 250 -7.50 3.69 -20.64
C ASN A 250 -7.98 4.14 -22.03
N GLN A 251 -9.03 4.96 -22.05
CA GLN A 251 -9.68 5.49 -23.25
C GLN A 251 -9.02 6.77 -23.76
N ASP A 252 -8.48 7.59 -22.85
CA ASP A 252 -7.82 8.86 -23.18
C ASP A 252 -6.31 8.78 -22.93
N PRO A 253 -5.47 8.71 -23.97
CA PRO A 253 -4.02 8.61 -23.79
C PRO A 253 -3.39 9.91 -23.25
N THR A 254 -4.16 10.99 -23.15
CA THR A 254 -3.68 12.33 -22.80
C THR A 254 -4.00 12.75 -21.38
N ASP A 255 -4.82 12.04 -20.61
CA ASP A 255 -5.16 12.39 -19.23
C ASP A 255 -5.58 11.16 -18.43
N GLU A 256 -5.54 11.24 -17.10
CA GLU A 256 -6.00 10.13 -16.26
C GLU A 256 -7.51 9.84 -16.44
N ASP A 257 -7.81 8.56 -16.62
CA ASP A 257 -9.17 8.05 -16.75
C ASP A 257 -9.79 7.68 -15.40
N SER A 258 -11.13 7.76 -15.32
CA SER A 258 -11.88 7.29 -14.16
C SER A 258 -13.11 6.50 -14.58
N TRP A 259 -13.35 5.40 -13.88
CA TRP A 259 -14.47 4.51 -14.09
C TRP A 259 -15.20 4.27 -12.78
N THR A 260 -16.52 4.42 -12.80
CA THR A 260 -17.39 4.20 -11.65
C THR A 260 -18.27 2.99 -11.91
N PHE A 261 -18.11 1.96 -11.08
CA PHE A 261 -18.89 0.73 -11.12
C PHE A 261 -19.95 0.75 -10.02
N GLY A 262 -21.12 0.19 -10.26
CA GLY A 262 -22.15 -0.09 -9.26
C GLY A 262 -22.79 -1.45 -9.51
N THR A 263 -23.78 -1.85 -8.71
CA THR A 263 -24.39 -3.19 -8.75
C THR A 263 -24.83 -3.61 -10.16
N ASP A 264 -25.49 -2.70 -10.88
CA ASP A 264 -26.00 -2.92 -12.26
C ASP A 264 -25.67 -1.72 -13.16
N SER A 265 -24.51 -1.10 -12.94
CA SER A 265 -24.13 0.12 -13.65
C SER A 265 -22.63 0.25 -13.86
N VAL A 266 -22.24 0.80 -15.01
CA VAL A 266 -20.85 1.18 -15.31
C VAL A 266 -20.87 2.57 -15.94
N PHE A 267 -20.03 3.47 -15.46
CA PHE A 267 -19.93 4.83 -15.96
C PHE A 267 -18.47 5.17 -16.24
N TYR A 268 -18.20 5.75 -17.40
CA TYR A 268 -16.95 6.46 -17.64
C TYR A 268 -17.11 7.89 -17.13
N ARG A 269 -16.15 8.37 -16.34
CA ARG A 269 -16.09 9.77 -15.88
C ARG A 269 -17.36 10.25 -15.16
N ALA A 270 -17.95 9.45 -14.27
CA ALA A 270 -18.98 9.97 -13.36
C ALA A 270 -18.41 11.10 -12.49
N TYR A 271 -17.23 10.85 -11.91
CA TYR A 271 -16.37 11.84 -11.30
C TYR A 271 -15.11 12.05 -12.13
N ASP A 272 -14.48 13.22 -12.01
CA ASP A 272 -13.15 13.45 -12.57
C ASP A 272 -12.04 12.77 -11.75
N ASP A 273 -10.79 12.88 -12.23
CA ASP A 273 -9.56 12.42 -11.58
C ASP A 273 -9.28 13.11 -10.23
N ARG A 274 -10.14 14.04 -9.81
CA ARG A 274 -10.06 14.81 -8.56
C ARG A 274 -11.34 14.69 -7.72
N GLY A 275 -12.29 13.85 -8.14
CA GLY A 275 -13.59 13.62 -7.48
C GLY A 275 -14.63 14.73 -7.64
N SER A 276 -14.44 15.69 -8.55
CA SER A 276 -15.49 16.61 -8.95
C SER A 276 -16.51 15.88 -9.82
N ALA A 277 -17.79 16.20 -9.69
CA ALA A 277 -18.80 15.68 -10.60
C ALA A 277 -18.45 16.07 -12.05
N SER A 278 -18.27 15.06 -12.89
CA SER A 278 -18.04 15.23 -14.33
C SER A 278 -19.36 14.93 -15.04
N ALA A 279 -19.68 13.66 -15.32
CA ALA A 279 -20.99 13.29 -15.86
C ALA A 279 -22.09 13.20 -14.78
N ALA A 280 -21.73 12.97 -13.52
CA ALA A 280 -22.69 12.76 -12.44
C ALA A 280 -23.58 13.99 -12.19
N GLY A 281 -24.89 13.77 -12.02
CA GLY A 281 -25.88 14.80 -11.71
C GLY A 281 -26.77 15.19 -12.90
N GLY A 282 -26.54 14.63 -14.09
CA GLY A 282 -27.29 14.98 -15.29
C GLY A 282 -27.23 13.92 -16.39
N PRO A 283 -27.78 14.23 -17.58
CA PRO A 283 -28.00 13.26 -18.64
C PRO A 283 -26.72 12.72 -19.30
N GLY A 284 -25.55 13.32 -19.07
CA GLY A 284 -24.30 12.73 -19.57
C GLY A 284 -23.81 11.54 -18.73
N LEU A 285 -24.39 11.28 -17.56
CA LEU A 285 -24.15 10.03 -16.82
C LEU A 285 -24.90 8.86 -17.48
N VAL A 286 -24.29 8.26 -18.50
CA VAL A 286 -24.89 7.13 -19.21
C VAL A 286 -24.37 5.80 -18.69
N ASN A 287 -25.29 4.90 -18.34
CA ASN A 287 -24.94 3.54 -17.94
C ASN A 287 -24.45 2.72 -19.14
N LEU A 288 -23.16 2.42 -19.17
CA LEU A 288 -22.46 1.67 -20.22
C LEU A 288 -22.64 0.15 -20.12
N LEU A 289 -23.20 -0.38 -19.01
CA LEU A 289 -23.31 -1.82 -18.80
C LEU A 289 -24.00 -2.57 -19.97
N PRO A 290 -25.10 -2.08 -20.57
CA PRO A 290 -25.72 -2.73 -21.73
C PRO A 290 -24.90 -2.61 -23.03
N HIS A 291 -23.93 -1.70 -23.06
CA HIS A 291 -23.17 -1.29 -24.24
C HIS A 291 -21.73 -1.82 -24.26
N LEU A 292 -21.24 -2.40 -23.16
CA LEU A 292 -19.85 -2.90 -23.02
C LEU A 292 -19.40 -3.74 -24.22
N SER A 293 -20.21 -4.71 -24.64
CA SER A 293 -19.90 -5.56 -25.82
C SER A 293 -19.79 -4.77 -27.13
N SER A 294 -20.62 -3.74 -27.32
CA SER A 294 -20.60 -2.92 -28.54
C SER A 294 -19.41 -1.97 -28.63
N ILE A 295 -18.86 -1.58 -27.48
CA ILE A 295 -17.66 -0.73 -27.38
C ILE A 295 -16.37 -1.55 -27.23
N GLY A 296 -16.48 -2.89 -27.30
CA GLY A 296 -15.38 -3.83 -27.40
C GLY A 296 -14.92 -4.47 -26.09
N PHE A 297 -15.61 -4.26 -24.97
CA PHE A 297 -15.36 -5.03 -23.74
C PHE A 297 -15.99 -6.41 -23.84
N GLU A 298 -15.31 -7.41 -23.32
CA GLU A 298 -15.83 -8.77 -23.26
C GLU A 298 -16.21 -9.15 -21.83
N ASN A 299 -15.31 -9.83 -21.13
CA ASN A 299 -15.50 -10.25 -19.75
C ASN A 299 -15.08 -9.18 -18.73
N ASN A 300 -14.22 -8.25 -19.17
CA ASN A 300 -13.75 -7.09 -18.43
C ASN A 300 -14.70 -5.89 -18.56
N GLY A 301 -14.32 -4.73 -18.03
CA GLY A 301 -15.17 -3.52 -18.05
C GLY A 301 -16.36 -3.55 -17.09
N ARG A 302 -16.48 -4.59 -16.24
CA ARG A 302 -17.50 -4.71 -15.19
C ARG A 302 -16.87 -5.22 -13.90
N LEU A 303 -17.24 -4.60 -12.78
CA LEU A 303 -16.88 -5.05 -11.43
C LEU A 303 -18.14 -5.52 -10.70
N GLU A 304 -18.12 -6.75 -10.20
CA GLU A 304 -19.13 -7.21 -9.24
C GLU A 304 -18.58 -7.11 -7.82
N VAL A 305 -19.36 -6.53 -6.93
CA VAL A 305 -19.01 -6.35 -5.51
C VAL A 305 -19.98 -7.15 -4.65
N ASP A 306 -19.47 -8.14 -3.92
CA ASP A 306 -20.18 -8.86 -2.88
C ASP A 306 -19.56 -8.47 -1.53
N LEU A 307 -20.23 -7.57 -0.81
CA LEU A 307 -19.69 -7.05 0.45
C LEU A 307 -19.57 -8.13 1.54
N GLY A 308 -20.40 -9.19 1.47
CA GLY A 308 -20.54 -10.14 2.56
C GLY A 308 -20.82 -9.44 3.91
N PRO A 309 -20.51 -10.10 5.04
CA PRO A 309 -20.68 -9.51 6.37
C PRO A 309 -19.44 -8.72 6.85
N VAL A 310 -18.45 -8.47 5.99
CA VAL A 310 -17.14 -7.92 6.40
C VAL A 310 -16.71 -6.66 5.66
N LEU A 311 -17.08 -6.49 4.39
CA LEU A 311 -16.72 -5.31 3.62
C LEU A 311 -17.76 -4.21 3.81
N GLU A 312 -17.28 -2.98 3.77
CA GLU A 312 -18.10 -1.79 3.65
C GLU A 312 -17.52 -0.85 2.59
N LEU A 313 -18.40 -0.10 1.94
CA LEU A 313 -18.02 0.99 1.05
C LEU A 313 -17.98 2.30 1.84
N ARG A 314 -16.96 3.11 1.57
CA ARG A 314 -16.68 4.40 2.18
C ARG A 314 -16.47 5.43 1.08
N THR A 315 -16.39 6.71 1.46
CA THR A 315 -16.07 7.80 0.54
C THR A 315 -14.61 8.21 0.69
N ASN A 316 -14.03 8.74 -0.38
CA ASN A 316 -12.70 9.34 -0.40
C ASN A 316 -12.73 10.60 -1.29
N SER A 317 -11.58 11.21 -1.59
CA SER A 317 -11.61 12.43 -2.41
C SER A 317 -11.89 12.20 -3.90
N TYR A 318 -11.80 10.97 -4.41
CA TYR A 318 -12.18 10.64 -5.80
C TYR A 318 -13.65 10.25 -5.92
N GLN A 319 -14.24 9.76 -4.84
CA GLN A 319 -15.66 9.42 -4.74
C GLN A 319 -16.25 10.07 -3.48
N PRO A 320 -16.81 11.28 -3.59
CA PRO A 320 -17.35 12.02 -2.45
C PRO A 320 -18.65 11.42 -1.89
N ASP A 321 -19.40 10.65 -2.70
CA ASP A 321 -20.69 10.06 -2.34
C ASP A 321 -20.75 8.55 -2.66
N LEU A 322 -21.65 7.82 -1.98
CA LEU A 322 -21.89 6.39 -2.24
C LEU A 322 -22.96 6.14 -3.30
N THR A 323 -23.44 7.21 -3.94
CA THR A 323 -24.48 7.17 -4.97
C THR A 323 -24.20 8.23 -6.02
N VAL A 324 -24.57 7.96 -7.28
CA VAL A 324 -24.64 8.95 -8.36
C VAL A 324 -26.03 8.95 -8.99
N THR A 325 -26.37 9.99 -9.74
CA THR A 325 -27.64 10.10 -10.45
C THR A 325 -27.43 10.66 -11.84
N ASP A 326 -28.22 10.21 -12.81
CA ASP A 326 -28.30 10.78 -14.16
C ASP A 326 -29.34 11.93 -14.25
N GLY A 327 -29.86 12.37 -13.09
CA GLY A 327 -30.95 13.34 -12.96
C GLY A 327 -32.34 12.70 -12.89
N THR A 328 -32.46 11.40 -13.19
CA THR A 328 -33.72 10.64 -13.12
C THR A 328 -33.61 9.47 -12.16
N ASP A 329 -32.63 8.59 -12.39
CA ASP A 329 -32.36 7.40 -11.62
C ASP A 329 -31.18 7.63 -10.66
N THR A 330 -31.20 6.93 -9.52
CA THR A 330 -30.11 6.94 -8.53
C THR A 330 -29.46 5.57 -8.50
N PHE A 331 -28.15 5.54 -8.71
CA PHE A 331 -27.31 4.34 -8.67
C PHE A 331 -26.56 4.32 -7.33
N SER A 332 -26.62 3.21 -6.62
CA SER A 332 -26.03 3.03 -5.29
C SER A 332 -24.87 2.05 -5.29
N GLU A 333 -24.16 1.98 -4.16
CA GLU A 333 -23.05 1.06 -3.93
C GLU A 333 -21.94 1.22 -4.97
N ILE A 334 -21.69 2.46 -5.35
CA ILE A 334 -20.71 2.77 -6.38
C ILE A 334 -19.28 2.67 -5.87
N VAL A 335 -18.36 2.35 -6.78
CA VAL A 335 -16.92 2.30 -6.56
C VAL A 335 -16.23 2.94 -7.76
N THR A 336 -15.48 4.00 -7.51
CA THR A 336 -14.73 4.74 -8.53
C THR A 336 -13.26 4.36 -8.48
N PHE A 337 -12.75 3.93 -9.63
CA PHE A 337 -11.35 3.66 -9.87
C PHE A 337 -10.78 4.79 -10.73
N VAL A 338 -9.64 5.34 -10.32
CA VAL A 338 -8.92 6.41 -11.05
C VAL A 338 -7.58 5.87 -11.50
N GLU A 339 -7.23 6.16 -12.75
CA GLU A 339 -5.94 5.80 -13.32
C GLU A 339 -4.80 6.42 -12.52
N THR A 340 -3.81 5.60 -12.17
CA THR A 340 -2.70 6.00 -11.27
C THR A 340 -1.74 7.00 -11.92
N SER A 341 -1.64 6.96 -13.25
CA SER A 341 -0.99 7.95 -14.09
C SER A 341 -1.51 7.81 -15.50
N ARG A 342 -1.54 8.93 -16.25
CA ARG A 342 -1.90 8.97 -17.67
C ARG A 342 -1.37 7.76 -18.45
N ASN A 343 -2.29 7.03 -19.09
CA ASN A 343 -1.98 5.95 -20.01
C ASN A 343 -1.17 4.79 -19.38
N SER A 344 -1.40 4.53 -18.09
CA SER A 344 -0.82 3.39 -17.39
C SER A 344 -1.63 2.11 -17.57
N GLY A 345 -2.96 2.21 -17.75
CA GLY A 345 -3.85 1.05 -17.67
C GLY A 345 -3.96 0.46 -16.25
N VAL A 346 -3.53 1.20 -15.22
CA VAL A 346 -3.56 0.77 -13.81
C VAL A 346 -4.40 1.75 -13.02
N PHE A 347 -5.42 1.24 -12.33
CA PHE A 347 -6.43 2.05 -11.66
C PHE A 347 -6.59 1.66 -10.20
N ASP A 348 -6.73 2.65 -9.33
CA ASP A 348 -6.89 2.47 -7.90
C ASP A 348 -8.23 3.03 -7.39
N ALA A 349 -8.84 2.33 -6.44
CA ALA A 349 -9.98 2.82 -5.66
C ALA A 349 -9.53 3.68 -4.44
N THR A 350 -8.30 4.19 -4.49
CA THR A 350 -7.63 4.90 -3.40
C THR A 350 -7.31 6.32 -3.83
N ASP A 351 -7.54 7.29 -2.94
CA ASP A 351 -7.25 8.69 -3.23
C ASP A 351 -5.79 9.10 -2.95
N THR A 352 -5.42 10.31 -3.36
CA THR A 352 -4.10 10.92 -3.09
C THR A 352 -3.75 11.12 -1.61
N LYS A 353 -4.68 10.85 -0.69
CA LYS A 353 -4.48 10.92 0.77
C LYS A 353 -4.44 9.52 1.40
N ASN A 354 -4.24 8.50 0.57
CA ASN A 354 -4.13 7.10 0.92
C ASN A 354 -5.39 6.62 1.65
N LYS A 355 -6.58 7.04 1.16
CA LYS A 355 -7.87 6.55 1.64
C LYS A 355 -8.55 5.70 0.59
N SER A 356 -8.84 4.45 0.94
CA SER A 356 -9.58 3.52 0.09
C SER A 356 -11.09 3.69 0.22
N ILE A 357 -11.81 3.44 -0.88
CA ILE A 357 -13.26 3.24 -0.88
C ILE A 357 -13.64 1.97 -0.12
N PHE A 358 -12.81 0.92 -0.14
CA PHE A 358 -13.09 -0.33 0.54
C PHE A 358 -12.52 -0.34 1.96
N GLY A 359 -13.33 -0.81 2.91
CA GLY A 359 -12.90 -1.03 4.28
C GLY A 359 -13.45 -2.33 4.87
N ILE A 360 -12.79 -2.80 5.93
CA ILE A 360 -13.28 -3.87 6.78
C ILE A 360 -14.12 -3.27 7.91
N ILE A 361 -15.31 -3.82 8.13
CA ILE A 361 -16.17 -3.50 9.27
C ILE A 361 -15.42 -3.78 10.59
N ARG A 362 -15.46 -2.83 11.53
CA ARG A 362 -14.69 -2.89 12.79
C ARG A 362 -15.01 -4.08 13.70
N ASP A 363 -16.23 -4.61 13.63
CA ASP A 363 -16.69 -5.72 14.46
C ASP A 363 -16.79 -7.04 13.65
N SER A 364 -16.12 -7.11 12.50
CA SER A 364 -16.13 -8.29 11.64
C SER A 364 -15.56 -9.53 12.34
N GLN A 365 -16.25 -10.66 12.19
CA GLN A 365 -15.80 -11.93 12.75
C GLN A 365 -14.71 -12.56 11.88
N ARG A 366 -13.68 -13.11 12.53
CA ARG A 366 -12.53 -13.74 11.86
C ARG A 366 -12.98 -14.92 10.97
N GLY A 367 -12.36 -15.06 9.81
CA GLY A 367 -12.65 -16.15 8.87
C GLY A 367 -13.84 -15.90 7.93
N MET A 368 -14.40 -14.69 7.94
CA MET A 368 -15.44 -14.25 7.01
C MET A 368 -14.82 -13.50 5.82
N ALA A 369 -15.52 -13.45 4.68
CA ALA A 369 -15.01 -12.79 3.48
C ALA A 369 -16.11 -12.03 2.73
N GLY A 370 -15.70 -10.95 2.08
CA GLY A 370 -16.38 -10.38 0.93
C GLY A 370 -15.60 -10.71 -0.34
N TYR A 371 -16.16 -10.42 -1.50
CA TYR A 371 -15.57 -10.78 -2.78
C TYR A 371 -15.72 -9.68 -3.83
N LEU A 372 -14.71 -9.56 -4.66
CA LEU A 372 -14.73 -8.76 -5.88
C LEU A 372 -14.57 -9.69 -7.07
N THR A 373 -15.41 -9.54 -8.09
CA THR A 373 -15.25 -10.27 -9.35
C THR A 373 -14.97 -9.28 -10.47
N TYR A 374 -13.85 -9.47 -11.16
CA TYR A 374 -13.46 -8.69 -12.34
C TYR A 374 -12.84 -9.61 -13.38
N ASP A 375 -13.18 -9.44 -14.66
CA ASP A 375 -12.70 -10.31 -15.75
C ASP A 375 -12.96 -11.82 -15.45
N ASN A 376 -14.15 -12.14 -14.96
CA ASN A 376 -14.56 -13.47 -14.50
C ASN A 376 -13.67 -14.11 -13.41
N LYS A 377 -12.75 -13.36 -12.79
CA LYS A 377 -11.89 -13.82 -11.70
C LYS A 377 -12.41 -13.27 -10.37
N LYS A 378 -12.66 -14.16 -9.42
CA LYS A 378 -13.17 -13.83 -8.09
C LYS A 378 -12.02 -13.72 -7.08
N THR A 379 -11.83 -12.53 -6.52
CA THR A 379 -10.85 -12.21 -5.47
C THR A 379 -11.55 -12.10 -4.12
N GLY A 380 -11.08 -12.86 -3.13
CA GLY A 380 -11.65 -12.85 -1.78
C GLY A 380 -10.90 -11.91 -0.85
N ILE A 381 -11.64 -11.10 -0.10
CA ILE A 381 -11.09 -10.23 0.94
C ILE A 381 -11.45 -10.84 2.29
N LEU A 382 -10.48 -11.52 2.88
CA LEU A 382 -10.65 -12.32 4.10
C LEU A 382 -10.31 -11.51 5.34
N THR A 383 -11.22 -11.43 6.31
CA THR A 383 -10.87 -10.89 7.62
C THR A 383 -10.16 -11.94 8.47
N GLY A 384 -9.09 -11.52 9.12
CA GLY A 384 -8.22 -12.38 9.92
C GLY A 384 -7.44 -11.57 10.94
N SER A 385 -6.53 -12.24 11.63
CA SER A 385 -5.54 -11.51 12.41
C SER A 385 -4.24 -12.28 12.46
N THR A 386 -3.19 -11.50 12.67
CA THR A 386 -1.81 -11.92 12.72
C THR A 386 -1.34 -11.97 14.17
N THR A 387 -0.20 -12.63 14.40
CA THR A 387 0.39 -12.70 15.74
C THR A 387 1.37 -11.56 15.92
N ALA A 388 1.17 -10.75 16.97
CA ALA A 388 2.16 -9.74 17.37
C ALA A 388 3.46 -10.42 17.82
N THR A 389 4.60 -9.84 17.45
CA THR A 389 5.92 -10.32 17.85
C THR A 389 6.56 -9.35 18.84
N PHE A 390 7.24 -9.93 19.82
CA PHE A 390 7.95 -9.21 20.87
C PHE A 390 9.44 -9.55 20.75
N SER A 391 10.30 -8.53 20.77
CA SER A 391 11.74 -8.72 20.85
C SER A 391 12.39 -7.72 21.80
N VAL A 392 13.54 -8.12 22.32
CA VAL A 392 14.43 -7.29 23.12
C VAL A 392 15.82 -7.38 22.51
N ASP A 393 16.57 -6.28 22.52
CA ASP A 393 17.95 -6.26 22.01
C ASP A 393 18.90 -7.07 22.91
N ALA A 394 18.50 -7.33 24.15
CA ALA A 394 19.28 -8.09 25.11
C ALA A 394 18.93 -9.59 25.07
N THR A 395 19.91 -10.44 25.33
CA THR A 395 19.64 -11.87 25.52
C THR A 395 18.92 -12.04 26.87
N LEU A 396 17.71 -12.60 26.86
CA LEU A 396 16.96 -13.00 28.06
C LEU A 396 17.63 -14.21 28.74
N SER A 397 18.85 -14.00 29.24
CA SER A 397 19.65 -14.99 29.96
C SER A 397 20.09 -14.39 31.28
N VAL A 398 20.28 -15.24 32.30
CA VAL A 398 20.81 -14.85 33.60
C VAL A 398 22.25 -15.35 33.68
N GLY A 399 23.22 -14.46 33.88
CA GLY A 399 24.61 -14.84 34.22
C GLY A 399 25.66 -14.76 33.10
N ASP A 400 25.27 -14.66 31.83
CA ASP A 400 26.22 -14.65 30.70
C ASP A 400 26.53 -13.25 30.12
N ALA A 401 27.61 -13.14 29.34
CA ALA A 401 27.94 -11.94 28.59
C ALA A 401 26.86 -11.64 27.53
N GLY A 402 26.02 -10.63 27.78
CA GLY A 402 24.86 -10.29 26.95
C GLY A 402 23.50 -10.41 27.67
N ALA A 403 23.52 -10.92 28.90
CA ALA A 403 22.38 -10.96 29.81
C ALA A 403 21.82 -9.57 30.17
N LEU A 404 20.51 -9.51 30.44
CA LEU A 404 19.87 -8.35 31.05
C LEU A 404 20.56 -8.03 32.39
N ARG A 405 21.11 -6.81 32.50
CA ARG A 405 21.70 -6.32 33.75
C ARG A 405 20.63 -5.64 34.60
N PRO A 406 20.48 -6.00 35.89
CA PRO A 406 19.59 -5.29 36.82
C PRO A 406 19.86 -3.78 36.81
N GLY A 407 18.79 -2.98 36.91
CA GLY A 407 18.89 -1.51 36.90
C GLY A 407 19.17 -0.87 35.53
N THR A 408 19.26 -1.64 34.45
CA THR A 408 19.57 -1.12 33.11
C THR A 408 18.30 -1.05 32.27
N ARG A 409 18.02 0.11 31.65
CA ARG A 409 16.91 0.25 30.70
C ARG A 409 17.23 -0.55 29.44
N ASN A 410 16.33 -1.46 29.08
CA ASN A 410 16.41 -2.23 27.84
C ASN A 410 15.17 -1.91 26.98
N PRO A 411 15.34 -1.54 25.70
CA PRO A 411 14.22 -1.29 24.82
C PRO A 411 13.49 -2.60 24.51
N ILE A 412 12.16 -2.51 24.50
CA ILE A 412 11.26 -3.55 24.01
C ILE A 412 10.77 -3.10 22.65
N ILE A 413 10.82 -4.00 21.68
CA ILE A 413 10.26 -3.78 20.34
C ILE A 413 9.02 -4.67 20.22
N LEU A 414 7.88 -4.04 20.01
CA LEU A 414 6.61 -4.70 19.72
C LEU A 414 6.26 -4.44 18.26
N TYR A 415 6.05 -5.50 17.50
CA TYR A 415 5.59 -5.45 16.12
C TYR A 415 4.26 -6.17 16.02
N ASP A 416 3.19 -5.41 15.77
CA ASP A 416 1.82 -5.92 15.65
C ASP A 416 1.23 -5.47 14.30
N PRO A 417 1.14 -6.37 13.30
CA PRO A 417 0.59 -6.03 11.99
C PRO A 417 -0.92 -5.74 12.01
N ASP A 418 -1.64 -6.20 13.03
CA ASP A 418 -3.09 -6.00 13.14
C ASP A 418 -3.44 -4.55 13.51
N GLN A 419 -2.49 -3.84 14.10
CA GLN A 419 -2.63 -2.42 14.44
C GLN A 419 -2.29 -1.51 13.26
N ASN A 420 -1.79 -2.06 12.15
CA ASN A 420 -1.62 -1.33 10.90
C ASN A 420 -2.90 -1.48 10.06
N LEU A 421 -3.85 -0.57 10.26
CA LEU A 421 -5.14 -0.56 9.57
C LEU A 421 -5.02 -0.02 8.15
N ASN A 422 -4.05 0.85 7.88
CA ASN A 422 -3.76 1.38 6.56
C ASN A 422 -2.34 0.93 6.14
N SER A 423 -2.26 0.07 5.12
CA SER A 423 -0.99 -0.49 4.63
C SER A 423 -0.15 0.49 3.81
N ASP A 424 -0.78 1.51 3.25
CA ASP A 424 -0.16 2.52 2.39
C ASP A 424 0.41 3.73 3.17
N ARG A 425 0.35 3.69 4.49
CA ARG A 425 1.05 4.65 5.35
C ARG A 425 1.59 3.99 6.61
N ARG A 426 2.59 4.63 7.21
CA ARG A 426 3.08 4.22 8.52
C ARG A 426 2.10 4.68 9.60
N GLU A 427 1.41 3.73 10.22
CA GLU A 427 0.64 4.00 11.43
C GLU A 427 1.49 3.80 12.69
N SER A 428 1.26 4.63 13.71
CA SER A 428 1.94 4.50 15.00
C SER A 428 1.10 3.63 15.92
N LEU A 429 1.74 2.66 16.58
CA LEU A 429 1.10 1.89 17.63
C LEU A 429 0.75 2.80 18.81
N ASP A 430 -0.54 3.03 19.03
CA ASP A 430 -1.02 3.81 20.17
C ASP A 430 -1.36 2.89 21.36
N VAL A 431 -0.44 2.85 22.33
CA VAL A 431 -0.62 2.09 23.59
C VAL A 431 -1.67 2.69 24.53
N SER A 432 -2.24 3.86 24.20
CA SER A 432 -3.31 4.50 24.97
C SER A 432 -4.70 4.25 24.38
N ASN A 433 -4.81 3.58 23.23
CA ASN A 433 -6.08 3.22 22.64
C ASN A 433 -6.75 2.10 23.46
N PRO A 434 -7.94 2.35 24.07
CA PRO A 434 -8.63 1.35 24.89
C PRO A 434 -9.13 0.13 24.09
N ALA A 435 -9.17 0.22 22.75
CA ALA A 435 -9.53 -0.89 21.87
C ALA A 435 -8.33 -1.80 21.52
N SER A 436 -7.10 -1.38 21.81
CA SER A 436 -5.90 -2.17 21.48
C SER A 436 -5.63 -3.23 22.55
N ILE A 437 -5.51 -4.49 22.14
CA ILE A 437 -5.08 -5.58 23.03
C ILE A 437 -3.55 -5.54 23.10
N ILE A 438 -3.03 -4.90 24.14
CA ILE A 438 -1.58 -4.75 24.31
C ILE A 438 -1.03 -5.99 25.03
N PRO A 439 -0.09 -6.74 24.42
CA PRO A 439 0.63 -7.80 25.13
C PRO A 439 1.33 -7.18 26.34
N THR A 440 0.90 -7.57 27.54
CA THR A 440 1.41 -7.02 28.80
C THR A 440 2.33 -8.01 29.48
N LEU A 441 3.60 -7.64 29.65
CA LEU A 441 4.54 -8.37 30.49
C LEU A 441 4.39 -7.88 31.94
N LYS A 442 3.79 -8.70 32.81
CA LYS A 442 3.75 -8.43 34.25
C LYS A 442 4.98 -9.05 34.92
N ILE A 443 5.96 -8.23 35.24
CA ILE A 443 7.05 -8.61 36.15
C ILE A 443 6.49 -8.52 37.58
N GLY A 444 6.65 -9.58 38.37
CA GLY A 444 6.21 -9.58 39.77
C GLY A 444 7.02 -8.61 40.65
N SER A 445 6.67 -8.55 41.94
CA SER A 445 7.45 -7.82 42.95
C SER A 445 8.31 -8.81 43.73
N PRO A 446 9.58 -9.05 43.33
CA PRO A 446 10.43 -10.01 44.04
C PRO A 446 10.74 -9.52 45.46
N LEU A 447 10.97 -10.45 46.39
CA LEU A 447 11.57 -10.12 47.68
C LEU A 447 13.08 -9.96 47.51
N THR A 448 13.65 -8.97 48.19
CA THR A 448 15.05 -8.58 48.01
C THR A 448 15.74 -8.35 49.35
N LEU A 449 17.06 -8.39 49.37
CA LEU A 449 17.86 -8.19 50.59
C LEU A 449 18.27 -6.72 50.78
N ALA A 450 17.71 -5.79 50.01
CA ALA A 450 17.97 -4.36 50.18
C ALA A 450 17.49 -3.82 51.54
N GLY A 451 16.46 -4.46 52.11
CA GLY A 451 15.89 -4.13 53.41
C GLY A 451 16.55 -4.85 54.60
N SER A 452 17.65 -5.57 54.39
CA SER A 452 18.34 -6.28 55.47
C SER A 452 18.86 -5.33 56.54
N THR A 453 18.74 -5.74 57.79
CA THR A 453 18.95 -4.90 58.97
C THR A 453 20.23 -5.25 59.74
N GLY A 454 20.84 -6.40 59.46
CA GLY A 454 22.08 -6.82 60.10
C GLY A 454 22.76 -8.01 59.42
N ALA A 455 24.06 -8.15 59.65
CA ALA A 455 24.83 -9.34 59.33
C ALA A 455 25.87 -9.59 60.43
N GLU A 456 26.01 -10.84 60.85
CA GLU A 456 26.85 -11.26 61.98
C GLU A 456 27.66 -12.50 61.64
N PHE A 457 28.94 -12.50 62.00
CA PHE A 457 29.83 -13.66 61.91
C PHE A 457 30.06 -14.29 63.29
N TYR A 458 30.05 -15.62 63.37
CA TYR A 458 30.15 -16.36 64.63
C TYR A 458 31.29 -17.38 64.60
N THR A 459 31.72 -17.80 65.78
CA THR A 459 32.61 -18.95 66.01
C THR A 459 31.89 -19.99 66.85
N ASP A 460 32.27 -21.26 66.76
CA ASP A 460 31.62 -22.38 67.46
C ASP A 460 31.66 -22.12 68.98
N GLY A 461 30.49 -21.86 69.56
CA GLY A 461 30.32 -21.49 70.97
C GLY A 461 30.80 -20.08 71.36
N GLY A 462 31.11 -19.19 70.40
CA GLY A 462 31.68 -17.86 70.63
C GLY A 462 30.73 -16.67 70.40
N ALA A 463 31.23 -15.46 70.71
CA ALA A 463 30.49 -14.20 70.55
C ALA A 463 30.38 -13.75 69.09
N ALA A 464 29.25 -13.14 68.74
CA ALA A 464 28.98 -12.59 67.42
C ALA A 464 29.83 -11.35 67.12
N THR A 465 30.35 -11.25 65.89
CA THR A 465 30.98 -10.02 65.38
C THR A 465 30.10 -9.41 64.29
N LEU A 466 29.65 -8.19 64.51
CA LEU A 466 28.81 -7.45 63.57
C LEU A 466 29.61 -7.04 62.32
N ALA A 467 29.08 -7.36 61.14
CA ALA A 467 29.55 -6.85 59.87
C ALA A 467 28.79 -5.59 59.47
N ARG A 468 29.45 -4.71 58.72
CA ARG A 468 28.77 -3.57 58.11
C ARG A 468 28.03 -4.05 56.88
N ILE A 469 26.80 -3.57 56.72
CA ILE A 469 25.99 -3.87 55.54
C ILE A 469 25.65 -2.62 54.76
N SER A 470 25.49 -2.77 53.45
CA SER A 470 25.05 -1.71 52.56
C SER A 470 24.40 -2.27 51.30
N THR A 471 23.79 -1.40 50.51
CA THR A 471 23.46 -1.69 49.10
C THR A 471 24.57 -1.11 48.22
N PRO A 472 25.15 -1.87 47.26
CA PRO A 472 26.27 -1.40 46.44
C PRO A 472 26.03 -0.07 45.71
N ASP A 473 24.79 0.21 45.34
CA ASP A 473 24.36 1.47 44.73
C ASP A 473 22.87 1.75 45.03
N ARG A 474 22.42 2.98 44.76
CA ARG A 474 21.07 3.45 45.11
C ARG A 474 19.90 2.75 44.39
N HIS A 475 20.17 1.97 43.34
CA HIS A 475 19.18 1.17 42.63
C HIS A 475 19.45 -0.33 42.76
N SER A 476 20.42 -0.72 43.60
CA SER A 476 20.72 -2.12 43.88
C SER A 476 19.78 -2.66 44.94
N GLU A 477 19.18 -3.81 44.67
CA GLU A 477 18.40 -4.56 45.65
C GLU A 477 19.21 -5.69 46.30
N ARG A 478 20.54 -5.63 46.17
CA ARG A 478 21.51 -6.60 46.70
C ARG A 478 22.06 -6.15 48.05
N LEU A 479 22.19 -7.10 48.98
CA LEU A 479 22.95 -6.91 50.20
C LEU A 479 24.45 -7.04 49.91
N PHE A 480 25.22 -6.05 50.34
CA PHE A 480 26.67 -6.11 50.43
C PHE A 480 27.06 -6.22 51.91
N VAL A 481 27.83 -7.26 52.24
CA VAL A 481 28.38 -7.47 53.59
C VAL A 481 29.87 -7.12 53.53
N ASP A 482 30.25 -6.03 54.19
CA ASP A 482 31.63 -5.54 54.25
C ASP A 482 32.41 -6.28 55.35
N THR A 483 33.36 -7.10 54.92
CA THR A 483 34.22 -7.91 55.78
C THR A 483 35.55 -7.25 56.12
N SER A 484 35.84 -6.05 55.60
CA SER A 484 37.15 -5.40 55.71
C SER A 484 37.60 -5.07 57.15
N GLY A 485 36.65 -5.02 58.09
CA GLY A 485 36.90 -4.81 59.52
C GLY A 485 36.94 -6.09 60.37
N LEU A 486 36.81 -7.27 59.75
CA LEU A 486 36.76 -8.56 60.43
C LEU A 486 38.13 -9.25 60.37
N SER A 487 38.53 -9.85 61.49
CA SER A 487 39.78 -10.61 61.57
C SER A 487 39.55 -11.86 62.42
N GLY A 488 39.67 -13.06 61.81
CA GLY A 488 39.48 -14.32 62.51
C GLY A 488 39.03 -15.44 61.58
N ILE A 489 38.94 -16.64 62.13
CA ILE A 489 38.24 -17.77 61.52
C ILE A 489 36.82 -17.74 62.08
N TYR A 490 35.82 -17.88 61.21
CA TYR A 490 34.40 -17.87 61.58
C TYR A 490 33.75 -19.15 61.09
N ASP A 491 32.85 -19.69 61.90
CA ASP A 491 32.13 -20.93 61.65
C ASP A 491 30.77 -20.68 60.99
N GLY A 492 30.29 -19.42 60.94
CA GLY A 492 29.03 -19.09 60.28
C GLY A 492 28.79 -17.60 60.05
N LEU A 493 27.85 -17.31 59.16
CA LEU A 493 27.30 -15.98 58.84
C LEU A 493 25.78 -16.05 59.02
N ALA A 494 25.22 -15.17 59.86
CA ALA A 494 23.78 -14.92 59.90
C ALA A 494 23.46 -13.56 59.29
N ILE A 495 22.38 -13.49 58.52
CA ILE A 495 21.89 -12.27 57.89
C ILE A 495 20.46 -12.05 58.36
N ASP A 496 20.20 -10.90 58.97
CA ASP A 496 18.85 -10.44 59.20
C ASP A 496 18.30 -9.89 57.88
N THR A 497 17.51 -10.70 57.20
CA THR A 497 16.98 -10.34 55.87
C THR A 497 16.03 -9.15 55.92
N GLY A 498 15.42 -8.85 57.08
CA GLY A 498 14.35 -7.86 57.22
C GLY A 498 13.02 -8.31 56.58
N ILE A 499 12.94 -9.56 56.09
CA ILE A 499 11.77 -10.11 55.40
C ILE A 499 10.94 -10.93 56.38
N GLY A 500 9.68 -10.55 56.60
CA GLY A 500 8.78 -11.27 57.49
C GLY A 500 8.28 -12.60 56.92
N ALA A 501 7.96 -13.56 57.79
CA ALA A 501 7.42 -14.87 57.40
C ALA A 501 6.18 -14.77 56.50
N THR A 502 5.30 -13.79 56.74
CA THR A 502 4.10 -13.53 55.93
C THR A 502 4.45 -13.09 54.51
N GLN A 503 5.52 -12.29 54.34
CA GLN A 503 5.97 -11.84 53.02
C GLN A 503 6.57 -13.02 52.24
N ILE A 504 7.38 -13.85 52.89
CA ILE A 504 7.95 -15.06 52.28
C ILE A 504 6.85 -16.04 51.89
N ALA A 505 5.87 -16.27 52.76
CA ALA A 505 4.72 -17.11 52.47
C ALA A 505 3.94 -16.62 51.25
N SER A 506 3.78 -15.30 51.09
CA SER A 506 3.09 -14.70 49.94
C SER A 506 3.82 -14.87 48.60
N VAL A 507 5.13 -15.12 48.62
CA VAL A 507 5.93 -15.41 47.41
C VAL A 507 6.04 -16.90 47.14
N LEU A 508 6.04 -17.73 48.18
CA LEU A 508 6.09 -19.19 48.04
C LEU A 508 4.74 -19.78 47.62
N VAL A 509 3.62 -19.18 48.07
CA VAL A 509 2.26 -19.68 47.83
C VAL A 509 1.35 -18.51 47.43
N ASP A 510 0.95 -18.47 46.15
CA ASP A 510 -0.10 -17.56 45.68
C ASP A 510 -1.49 -18.19 45.90
N SER A 511 -2.06 -17.95 47.08
CA SER A 511 -3.38 -18.47 47.46
C SER A 511 -4.55 -17.84 46.69
N SER A 512 -4.29 -16.84 45.83
CA SER A 512 -5.31 -16.21 44.99
C SER A 512 -5.52 -16.94 43.65
N ARG A 513 -4.69 -17.93 43.32
CA ARG A 513 -4.79 -18.71 42.08
C ARG A 513 -5.36 -20.11 42.34
N PRO A 514 -6.22 -20.65 41.44
CA PRO A 514 -6.91 -21.91 41.68
C PRO A 514 -6.02 -23.16 41.75
N ASP A 515 -4.77 -23.08 41.27
CA ASP A 515 -3.80 -24.17 41.22
C ASP A 515 -2.43 -23.68 41.73
N SER A 516 -2.29 -23.54 43.04
CA SER A 516 -1.06 -23.08 43.71
C SER A 516 -0.03 -24.20 43.95
N ASP A 517 -0.19 -25.37 43.31
CA ASP A 517 0.73 -26.51 43.35
C ASP A 517 2.10 -26.26 42.66
N GLY A 518 2.41 -25.00 42.35
CA GLY A 518 3.69 -24.60 41.79
C GLY A 518 4.83 -24.75 42.80
N THR A 519 5.95 -25.31 42.36
CA THR A 519 7.21 -25.28 43.11
C THR A 519 7.79 -23.86 42.98
N SER A 520 7.69 -23.06 44.04
CA SER A 520 8.37 -21.77 44.14
C SER A 520 9.81 -21.99 44.61
N TRP A 521 10.78 -21.69 43.74
CA TRP A 521 12.20 -21.89 44.04
C TRP A 521 12.75 -20.63 44.72
N LEU A 522 13.31 -20.80 45.91
CA LEU A 522 14.04 -19.75 46.60
C LEU A 522 15.50 -19.83 46.17
N ASN A 523 15.90 -18.95 45.25
CA ASN A 523 17.25 -18.92 44.70
C ASN A 523 18.07 -17.82 45.38
N TYR A 524 19.16 -18.20 46.05
CA TYR A 524 20.14 -17.28 46.59
C TYR A 524 21.44 -17.38 45.80
N ASP A 525 21.87 -16.24 45.28
CA ASP A 525 23.15 -16.11 44.58
C ASP A 525 24.18 -15.45 45.51
N ILE A 526 24.96 -16.27 46.19
CA ILE A 526 26.02 -15.83 47.09
C ILE A 526 27.32 -15.77 46.27
N ARG A 527 27.81 -14.55 46.02
CA ARG A 527 29.04 -14.32 45.25
C ARG A 527 30.14 -13.78 46.16
N SER A 528 31.38 -14.09 45.81
CA SER A 528 32.59 -13.53 46.43
C SER A 528 32.87 -13.99 47.87
N LEU A 529 32.60 -15.26 48.19
CA LEU A 529 33.10 -15.90 49.42
C LEU A 529 34.63 -16.17 49.38
N ALA A 530 35.30 -15.78 48.29
CA ALA A 530 36.65 -16.21 47.90
C ALA A 530 37.78 -15.78 48.84
N GLU A 531 37.53 -14.90 49.81
CA GLU A 531 38.53 -14.49 50.81
C GLU A 531 38.41 -15.21 52.17
N LEU A 532 37.43 -16.12 52.34
CA LEU A 532 37.17 -16.81 53.61
C LEU A 532 37.87 -18.19 53.78
N GLY A 533 38.82 -18.54 52.90
CA GLY A 533 39.67 -19.73 53.04
C GLY A 533 39.14 -21.01 52.38
N ASP A 534 40.04 -21.99 52.26
CA ASP A 534 39.85 -23.19 51.43
C ASP A 534 38.72 -24.11 51.95
N SER A 535 37.75 -24.38 51.07
CA SER A 535 36.69 -25.40 51.13
C SER A 535 35.41 -25.07 51.93
N LEU A 536 34.34 -24.72 51.20
CA LEU A 536 32.94 -24.77 51.63
C LEU A 536 32.33 -26.19 51.56
N ALA A 537 33.14 -27.25 51.46
CA ALA A 537 32.67 -28.61 51.13
C ALA A 537 31.62 -29.17 52.11
N ASP A 538 31.57 -28.66 53.34
CA ASP A 538 30.62 -29.06 54.39
C ASP A 538 29.68 -27.91 54.85
N ALA A 539 29.58 -26.83 54.07
CA ALA A 539 28.72 -25.69 54.43
C ALA A 539 27.23 -26.02 54.26
N SER A 540 26.41 -25.69 55.27
CA SER A 540 24.95 -25.79 55.20
C SER A 540 24.30 -24.41 55.26
N ILE A 541 23.32 -24.17 54.39
CA ILE A 541 22.46 -22.99 54.47
C ILE A 541 21.21 -23.37 55.25
N ARG A 542 20.88 -22.61 56.29
CA ARG A 542 19.65 -22.76 57.07
C ARG A 542 18.84 -21.48 56.99
N LEU A 543 17.55 -21.63 56.70
CA LEU A 543 16.59 -20.54 56.74
C LEU A 543 15.75 -20.72 58.00
N GLU A 544 15.79 -19.72 58.88
CA GLU A 544 15.00 -19.70 60.11
C GLU A 544 13.97 -18.56 60.03
N PHE A 545 12.75 -18.83 60.49
CA PHE A 545 11.65 -17.90 60.46
C PHE A 545 11.11 -17.69 61.88
N GLY A 546 11.26 -16.49 62.43
CA GLY A 546 10.82 -16.15 63.79
C GLY A 546 11.15 -14.70 64.15
N ALA A 547 10.35 -14.10 65.02
CA ALA A 547 10.57 -12.75 65.52
C ALA A 547 11.43 -12.82 66.79
N GLU A 548 12.76 -12.72 66.66
CA GLU A 548 13.70 -12.09 67.60
C GLU A 548 15.14 -12.57 67.34
N PHE A 549 16.05 -11.65 67.01
CA PHE A 549 17.49 -11.82 67.22
C PHE A 549 17.75 -11.70 68.73
N TYR A 550 18.14 -12.78 69.40
CA TYR A 550 18.50 -12.72 70.82
C TYR A 550 19.99 -12.38 70.97
N THR A 551 20.27 -11.14 71.37
CA THR A 551 21.49 -10.79 72.07
C THR A 551 21.37 -11.27 73.52
N ASP A 552 22.18 -12.26 73.89
CA ASP A 552 22.88 -12.40 75.20
C ASP A 552 22.83 -13.84 75.77
N GLY A 553 24.01 -14.48 75.76
CA GLY A 553 24.55 -15.43 76.76
C GLY A 553 23.76 -16.64 77.30
N GLY A 554 22.55 -16.95 76.84
CA GLY A 554 21.71 -18.02 77.42
C GLY A 554 21.48 -19.20 76.49
N ALA A 555 21.87 -20.41 76.91
CA ALA A 555 21.63 -21.65 76.18
C ALA A 555 20.12 -21.90 75.94
N ALA A 556 19.71 -21.95 74.66
CA ALA A 556 18.45 -22.56 74.25
C ALA A 556 18.60 -23.26 72.88
N THR A 557 18.40 -24.59 72.93
CA THR A 557 18.01 -25.52 71.86
C THR A 557 18.73 -25.41 70.51
N LEU A 558 19.95 -25.96 70.47
CA LEU A 558 20.52 -26.55 69.26
C LEU A 558 19.57 -27.66 68.74
N ALA A 559 18.98 -27.45 67.57
CA ALA A 559 18.52 -28.57 66.76
C ALA A 559 19.73 -29.14 65.99
N ARG A 560 20.36 -30.16 66.58
CA ARG A 560 21.32 -31.07 65.92
C ARG A 560 20.58 -31.86 64.84
N ILE A 561 21.13 -31.91 63.63
CA ILE A 561 20.84 -33.02 62.71
C ILE A 561 22.17 -33.66 62.32
N SER A 562 22.33 -34.89 62.79
CA SER A 562 23.39 -35.83 62.41
C SER A 562 23.01 -36.54 61.11
N THR A 563 24.01 -36.81 60.28
CA THR A 563 23.94 -37.60 59.05
C THR A 563 23.34 -39.00 59.24
N PRO A 564 22.68 -39.54 58.19
CA PRO A 564 22.96 -40.89 57.75
C PRO A 564 23.66 -40.88 56.38
N ASP A 565 24.77 -41.61 56.35
CA ASP A 565 25.62 -42.08 55.24
C ASP A 565 25.27 -41.76 53.77
N ARG A 566 26.32 -41.27 53.10
CA ARG A 566 26.84 -41.60 51.76
C ARG A 566 25.87 -42.07 50.67
N HIS A 567 25.52 -41.13 49.80
CA HIS A 567 25.52 -41.18 48.32
C HIS A 567 24.31 -40.44 47.73
N SER A 568 24.48 -39.18 47.36
CA SER A 568 24.07 -38.68 46.03
C SER A 568 24.60 -37.26 45.83
N GLU A 569 25.31 -37.07 44.73
CA GLU A 569 25.79 -35.78 44.26
C GLU A 569 24.65 -34.87 43.78
N ARG A 570 24.93 -33.55 43.84
CA ARG A 570 24.33 -32.40 43.13
C ARG A 570 23.32 -31.54 43.90
N LEU A 571 23.80 -30.34 44.26
CA LEU A 571 23.04 -29.08 44.19
C LEU A 571 23.34 -28.41 42.85
#